data_AF-A0A3A3HHM0-F1
#
_entry.id   AF-A0A3A3HHM0-F1
#
_cell.length_a   1.000
_cell.length_b   1.000
_cell.length_c   1.000
_cell.angle_alpha   90.00
_cell.angle_beta   90.00
_cell.angle_gamma   90.00
#
_symmetry.space_group_name_H-M   'P 1'
#
loop_
_entity.id
_entity.type
_entity.pdbx_description
1 polymer ?
#
loop_
_entity_poly.entity_id
_entity_poly.type
_entity_poly.pdbx_seq_one_letter_code
_entity_poly.pdbx_strand_id
1 'polypeptide(L)'
;MTNSRYPSVYSSGYPTLSAQEFIAQGTSAAAVLSIAKFLASDRGKPANPRAASKLRAVAFEVADLTGVRLQALPRAVNDNRSRRQYRRAA
;
A
#
# COMPACT_ATOMS: atom_id res chain seq x y z
N MET A 1 35.84 3.48 -8.26
CA MET A 1 35.02 2.76 -7.26
C MET A 1 34.13 3.77 -6.54
N THR A 2 32.86 3.90 -6.93
CA THR A 2 31.92 4.86 -6.33
C THR A 2 31.17 4.21 -5.16
N ASN A 3 31.66 4.42 -3.94
CA ASN A 3 30.99 3.99 -2.71
C ASN A 3 29.74 4.85 -2.45
N SER A 4 28.59 4.47 -3.02
CA SER A 4 27.28 5.02 -2.63
C SER A 4 26.92 4.54 -1.22
N ARG A 5 27.50 5.22 -0.22
CA ARG A 5 27.42 4.89 1.21
C ARG A 5 26.10 5.33 1.86
N TYR A 6 24.99 5.12 1.17
CA TYR A 6 23.65 5.22 1.77
C TYR A 6 23.29 3.87 2.38
N PRO A 7 23.25 3.72 3.71
CA PRO A 7 22.77 2.49 4.31
C PRO A 7 21.31 2.27 3.88
N SER A 8 21.00 1.08 3.39
CA SER A 8 19.62 0.68 3.11
C SER A 8 18.87 0.53 4.43
N VAL A 9 18.28 1.64 4.91
CA VAL A 9 17.50 1.71 6.16
C VAL A 9 16.26 0.78 6.12
N TYR A 10 15.95 0.23 4.94
CA TYR A 10 14.83 -0.68 4.70
C TYR A 10 15.09 -2.15 5.05
N SER A 11 16.29 -2.50 5.55
CA SER A 11 16.65 -3.88 5.92
C SER A 11 16.30 -4.27 7.37
N SER A 12 15.66 -3.39 8.14
CA SER A 12 15.17 -3.67 9.50
C SER A 12 13.65 -3.61 9.54
N GLY A 13 13.03 -4.60 10.18
CA GLY A 13 11.58 -4.72 10.24
C GLY A 13 10.95 -3.76 11.24
N TYR A 14 10.67 -2.52 10.81
CA TYR A 14 9.83 -1.60 11.58
C TYR A 14 8.50 -2.29 11.95
N PRO A 15 8.16 -2.40 13.25
CA PRO A 15 6.91 -3.02 13.66
C PRO A 15 5.74 -2.20 13.10
N THR A 16 4.81 -2.89 12.46
CA THR A 16 3.55 -2.28 12.04
C THR A 16 2.64 -2.23 13.26
N LEU A 17 2.20 -1.03 13.65
CA LEU A 17 1.23 -0.85 14.73
C LEU A 17 -0.06 -1.61 14.44
N SER A 18 -0.70 -2.10 15.50
CA SER A 18 -2.04 -2.69 15.48
C SER A 18 -3.12 -1.63 15.24
N ALA A 19 -4.33 -2.08 14.91
CA ALA A 19 -5.47 -1.17 14.74
C ALA A 19 -5.78 -0.38 16.03
N GLN A 20 -5.66 -1.02 17.19
CA GLN A 20 -5.90 -0.38 18.49
C GLN A 20 -4.88 0.75 18.76
N GLU A 21 -3.61 0.55 18.43
CA GLU A 21 -2.57 1.58 18.59
C GLU A 21 -2.80 2.77 17.64
N PHE A 22 -3.22 2.53 16.39
CA PHE A 22 -3.61 3.62 15.48
C PHE A 22 -4.82 4.40 15.98
N ILE A 23 -5.84 3.72 16.53
CA ILE A 23 -7.03 4.35 17.12
C ILE A 23 -6.65 5.16 18.36
N ALA A 24 -5.80 4.63 19.24
CA ALA A 24 -5.30 5.34 20.43
C ALA A 24 -4.48 6.60 20.08
N GLN A 25 -3.81 6.62 18.93
CA GLN A 25 -3.12 7.78 18.37
C GLN A 25 -4.06 8.75 17.61
N GLY A 26 -5.37 8.47 17.53
CA GLY A 26 -6.32 9.27 16.73
C GLY A 26 -6.11 9.18 15.22
N THR A 27 -5.39 8.17 14.73
CA THR A 27 -5.09 8.01 13.30
C THR A 27 -6.27 7.38 12.57
N SER A 28 -6.79 8.07 11.55
CA SER A 28 -7.93 7.57 10.76
C SER A 28 -7.54 6.43 9.83
N ALA A 29 -8.48 5.52 9.57
CA ALA A 29 -8.35 4.42 8.61
C ALA A 29 -7.84 4.89 7.23
N ALA A 30 -8.27 6.08 6.78
CA ALA A 30 -7.86 6.67 5.52
C ALA A 30 -6.37 7.09 5.51
N ALA A 31 -5.85 7.59 6.63
CA ALA A 31 -4.44 7.92 6.77
C ALA A 31 -3.56 6.67 6.72
N VAL A 32 -3.94 5.60 7.45
CA VAL A 32 -3.25 4.29 7.40
C VAL A 32 -3.23 3.72 5.98
N LEU A 33 -4.37 3.81 5.26
CA LEU A 33 -4.46 3.38 3.86
C LEU A 33 -3.59 4.24 2.91
N SER A 34 -3.42 5.52 3.20
CA SER A 34 -2.53 6.41 2.44
C SER A 34 -1.06 6.00 2.58
N ILE A 35 -0.62 5.72 3.81
CA ILE A 35 0.73 5.19 4.09
C ILE A 35 0.93 3.84 3.36
N ALA A 36 -0.06 2.95 3.40
CA ALA A 36 -0.01 1.68 2.68
C ALA A 36 0.17 1.85 1.15
N LYS A 37 -0.46 2.87 0.53
CA LYS A 37 -0.27 3.18 -0.90
C LYS A 37 1.12 3.76 -1.20
N PHE A 38 1.64 4.60 -0.30
CA PHE A 38 2.98 5.16 -0.42
C PHE A 38 4.06 4.04 -0.38
N LEU A 39 3.96 3.09 0.55
CA LEU A 39 4.85 1.92 0.64
C LEU A 39 4.68 0.87 -0.48
N ALA A 40 3.71 1.06 -1.37
CA ALA A 40 3.48 0.20 -2.54
C ALA A 40 4.00 0.81 -3.86
N SER A 41 4.43 2.07 -3.86
CA SER A 41 4.69 2.83 -5.09
C SER A 41 6.16 2.85 -5.48
N ASP A 42 6.54 2.10 -6.52
CA ASP A 42 7.91 2.09 -7.05
C ASP A 42 8.15 3.11 -8.18
N ARG A 43 7.93 4.39 -7.87
CA ARG A 43 8.54 5.52 -8.59
C ARG A 43 9.16 6.56 -7.65
N GLY A 44 9.82 6.09 -6.58
CA GLY A 44 11.01 6.78 -6.05
C GLY A 44 11.12 7.12 -4.56
N LYS A 45 11.03 6.26 -3.54
CA LYS A 45 10.57 4.86 -3.32
C LYS A 45 10.30 4.78 -1.79
N PRO A 46 9.33 3.97 -1.29
CA PRO A 46 9.77 2.75 -0.59
C PRO A 46 9.09 1.50 -1.16
N ALA A 47 9.89 0.52 -1.61
CA ALA A 47 9.40 -0.74 -2.13
C ALA A 47 9.35 -1.82 -1.03
N ASN A 48 8.43 -1.71 -0.07
CA ASN A 48 8.18 -2.74 0.93
C ASN A 48 6.74 -3.29 0.79
N PRO A 49 6.48 -4.14 -0.23
CA PRO A 49 5.13 -4.65 -0.52
C PRO A 49 4.55 -5.47 0.64
N ARG A 50 5.40 -6.06 1.49
CA ARG A 50 4.97 -6.79 2.69
C ARG A 50 4.42 -5.84 3.76
N ALA A 51 5.10 -4.73 4.03
CA ALA A 51 4.61 -3.69 4.94
C ALA A 51 3.36 -2.98 4.38
N ALA A 52 3.34 -2.68 3.08
CA ALA A 52 2.18 -2.11 2.39
C ALA A 52 0.93 -3.02 2.52
N SER A 53 1.10 -4.33 2.36
CA SER A 53 0.01 -5.31 2.49
C SER A 53 -0.50 -5.41 3.94
N LYS A 54 0.41 -5.39 4.93
CA LYS A 54 0.04 -5.36 6.36
C LYS A 54 -0.73 -4.10 6.73
N LEU A 55 -0.20 -2.91 6.41
CA LEU A 55 -0.86 -1.64 6.71
C LEU A 55 -2.21 -1.51 5.99
N ARG A 56 -2.36 -2.09 4.80
CA ARG A 56 -3.67 -2.16 4.14
C ARG A 56 -4.68 -2.98 4.94
N ALA A 57 -4.29 -4.12 5.51
CA ALA A 57 -5.17 -4.92 6.36
C ALA A 57 -5.54 -4.15 7.65
N VAL A 58 -4.56 -3.57 8.33
CA VAL A 58 -4.78 -2.74 9.54
C VAL A 58 -5.67 -1.53 9.23
N ALA A 59 -5.54 -0.90 8.06
CA ALA A 59 -6.42 0.19 7.66
C ALA A 59 -7.90 -0.23 7.57
N PHE A 60 -8.20 -1.44 7.07
CA PHE A 60 -9.57 -1.97 7.07
C PHE A 60 -10.03 -2.35 8.48
N GLU A 61 -9.17 -2.95 9.31
CA GLU A 61 -9.48 -3.28 10.70
C GLU A 61 -9.80 -2.01 11.54
N VAL A 62 -9.03 -0.92 11.38
CA VAL A 62 -9.34 0.39 11.97
C VAL A 62 -10.69 0.90 11.46
N ALA A 63 -10.99 0.73 10.17
CA ALA A 63 -12.26 1.14 9.57
C ALA A 63 -13.45 0.39 10.20
N ASP A 64 -13.34 -0.93 10.32
CA ASP A 64 -14.38 -1.78 10.92
C ASP A 64 -14.59 -1.46 12.41
N LEU A 65 -13.50 -1.29 13.18
CA LEU A 65 -13.56 -0.92 14.60
C LEU A 65 -14.10 0.50 14.86
N THR A 66 -13.95 1.42 13.91
CA THR A 66 -14.43 2.81 14.03
C THR A 66 -15.73 3.08 13.29
N GLY A 67 -16.30 2.09 12.60
CA GLY A 67 -17.50 2.24 11.76
C GLY A 67 -17.28 3.08 10.49
N VAL A 68 -16.04 3.40 10.13
CA VAL A 68 -15.69 4.23 8.97
C VAL A 68 -15.63 3.39 7.70
N ARG A 69 -16.39 3.75 6.68
CA ARG A 69 -16.35 3.04 5.39
C ARG A 69 -15.15 3.46 4.54
N LEU A 70 -14.09 2.65 4.52
CA LEU A 70 -13.09 2.72 3.46
C LEU A 70 -13.66 2.15 2.16
N GLN A 71 -13.86 3.02 1.16
CA GLN A 71 -14.13 2.55 -0.20
C GLN A 71 -12.93 1.73 -0.68
N ALA A 72 -13.12 0.42 -0.80
CA ALA A 72 -12.18 -0.42 -1.53
C ALA A 72 -12.14 0.11 -2.97
N LEU A 73 -11.03 0.74 -3.37
CA LEU A 73 -10.87 1.23 -4.74
C LEU A 73 -11.28 0.10 -5.69
N PRO A 74 -12.20 0.35 -6.64
CA PRO A 74 -12.50 -0.65 -7.66
C PRO A 74 -11.17 -1.03 -8.28
N ARG A 75 -10.85 -2.33 -8.28
CA ARG A 75 -9.68 -2.85 -9.02
C ARG A 75 -9.78 -2.22 -10.40
N ALA A 76 -8.79 -1.42 -10.79
CA ALA A 76 -8.76 -0.88 -12.13
C ALA A 76 -8.65 -2.08 -13.07
N VAL A 77 -9.78 -2.49 -13.66
CA VAL A 77 -9.88 -3.50 -14.69
C VAL A 77 -9.34 -2.88 -15.97
N ASN A 78 -8.03 -2.61 -15.96
CA ASN A 78 -7.27 -2.33 -17.16
C ASN A 78 -7.06 -3.67 -17.87
N ASP A 79 -8.16 -4.23 -18.37
CA ASP A 79 -8.17 -5.42 -19.20
C ASP A 79 -7.69 -5.05 -20.60
N ASN A 80 -6.40 -4.73 -20.70
CA ASN A 80 -5.70 -4.45 -21.94
C ASN A 80 -5.64 -5.68 -22.88
N ARG A 81 -6.23 -6.83 -22.49
CA ARG A 81 -6.30 -8.07 -23.27
C ARG A 81 -7.12 -7.87 -24.55
N SER A 82 -8.20 -7.07 -24.49
CA SER A 82 -9.07 -6.76 -25.63
C SER A 82 -8.33 -6.11 -26.79
N ARG A 83 -7.32 -5.26 -26.51
CA ARG A 83 -6.60 -4.50 -27.54
C ARG A 83 -5.60 -5.33 -28.36
N ARG A 84 -5.30 -6.58 -27.95
CA ARG A 84 -4.35 -7.45 -28.66
C ARG A 84 -4.99 -8.45 -29.63
N GLN A 85 -6.31 -8.69 -29.53
CA GLN A 85 -7.03 -9.62 -30.41
C GLN A 85 -7.43 -8.99 -31.76
N TYR A 86 -7.83 -7.72 -31.79
CA TYR A 86 -8.18 -7.01 -33.03
C TYR A 86 -7.01 -6.75 -34.00
N ARG A 87 -5.77 -7.10 -33.63
CA ARG A 87 -4.56 -6.88 -34.45
C ARG A 87 -4.02 -8.16 -35.11
N ARG A 88 -4.88 -9.18 -35.25
CA ARG A 88 -4.61 -10.45 -35.97
C ARG A 88 -5.66 -10.78 -37.04
N ALA A 89 -6.53 -9.83 -37.39
CA ALA A 89 -7.46 -9.91 -38.49
C ALA A 89 -7.19 -8.76 -39.48
N ALA A 90 -6.04 -8.84 -40.14
CA ALA A 90 -5.59 -8.02 -41.26
C ALA A 90 -4.60 -8.87 -42.07
#